data_AF-A0A0G0RE15-F1
#
_entry.id   AF-A0A0G0RE15-F1
#
_cell.length_a   1.000
_cell.length_b   1.000
_cell.length_c   1.000
_cell.angle_alpha   90.00
_cell.angle_beta   90.00
_cell.angle_gamma   90.00
#
_symmetry.space_group_name_H-M   'P 1'
#
loop_
_entity.id
_entity.type
_entity.pdbx_description
1 polymer ?
#
loop_
_entity_poly.entity_id
_entity_poly.type
_entity_poly.pdbx_seq_one_letter_code
_entity_poly.pdbx_strand_id
1 'polypeptide(L)'
;MLKIIKTLFLVGIIFVIFYIVISIYLVKFDSTSPLGQNLRKSIIKYPFLVSFINLNQPGDNRYAYVSAHNPTISVKVFYTPNVIPDTDISTWITNMMTETVGKKIDLEMLPLTEAEALSYSDQDLNLIRKNNESEKFNNPVLNIYYLTSYAEKPSYLGLTLHRDTIFIFKQTMLDISEKLEITKRLEQSTVSHEWGHLLDLPHIEELGCVMSNYLETYENWPMKESMIPLTHCWSTLYALDKLKASAR
;
A
#
# COMPACT_ATOMS: atom_id res chain seq x y z
N MET A 1 -7.80 23.05 -50.39
CA MET A 1 -8.53 23.02 -49.10
C MET A 1 -8.42 21.65 -48.41
N LEU A 2 -8.87 20.55 -49.02
CA LEU A 2 -8.83 19.21 -48.41
C LEU A 2 -7.43 18.75 -47.95
N LYS A 3 -6.36 19.03 -48.73
CA LYS A 3 -4.97 18.71 -48.35
C LYS A 3 -4.54 19.44 -47.08
N ILE A 4 -4.86 20.72 -46.95
CA ILE A 4 -4.52 21.55 -45.79
C ILE A 4 -5.23 21.04 -44.53
N ILE A 5 -6.52 20.71 -44.64
CA ILE A 5 -7.31 20.15 -43.53
C ILE A 5 -6.68 18.82 -43.07
N LYS A 6 -6.31 17.93 -43.99
CA LYS A 6 -5.63 16.66 -43.67
C LYS A 6 -4.29 16.89 -42.96
N THR A 7 -3.49 17.85 -43.42
CA THR A 7 -2.22 18.20 -42.80
C THR A 7 -2.42 18.74 -41.38
N LEU A 8 -3.37 19.67 -41.17
CA LEU A 8 -3.66 20.20 -39.84
C LEU A 8 -4.17 19.11 -38.88
N PHE A 9 -5.02 18.21 -39.36
CA PHE A 9 -5.50 17.08 -38.58
C PHE A 9 -4.35 16.14 -38.17
N LEU A 10 -3.46 15.82 -39.11
CA LEU A 10 -2.28 15.00 -38.82
C LEU A 10 -1.35 15.66 -37.81
N VAL A 11 -1.08 16.96 -37.97
CA VAL A 11 -0.27 17.74 -37.02
C VAL A 11 -0.93 17.75 -35.64
N GLY A 12 -2.24 17.94 -35.56
CA GLY A 12 -3.00 17.87 -34.31
C GLY A 12 -2.84 16.52 -33.61
N ILE A 13 -2.94 15.40 -34.33
CA ILE A 13 -2.71 14.06 -33.78
C ILE A 13 -1.30 13.93 -33.22
N ILE A 14 -0.28 14.40 -33.95
CA ILE A 14 1.12 14.35 -33.48
C ILE A 14 1.29 15.13 -32.17
N PHE A 15 0.71 16.33 -32.08
CA PHE A 15 0.75 17.13 -30.85
C PHE A 15 0.06 16.43 -29.68
N VAL A 16 -1.07 15.77 -29.90
CA VAL A 16 -1.76 14.99 -28.86
C VAL A 16 -0.91 13.83 -28.38
N ILE A 17 -0.29 13.06 -29.29
CA ILE A 17 0.61 11.95 -28.94
C ILE A 17 1.80 12.48 -28.11
N PHE A 18 2.43 13.56 -28.58
CA PHE A 18 3.57 14.16 -27.88
C PHE A 18 3.18 14.64 -26.47
N TYR A 19 2.02 15.27 -26.33
CA TYR A 19 1.49 15.69 -25.03
C TYR A 19 1.24 14.51 -24.09
N ILE A 20 0.68 13.40 -24.57
CA ILE A 20 0.48 12.17 -23.79
C ILE A 20 1.81 11.61 -23.32
N VAL A 21 2.80 11.50 -24.21
CA VAL A 21 4.14 10.98 -23.88
C VAL A 21 4.84 11.83 -22.83
N ILE A 22 4.82 13.16 -22.98
CA ILE A 22 5.38 14.08 -21.97
C ILE A 22 4.64 13.94 -20.63
N SER A 23 3.31 13.87 -20.64
CA SER A 23 2.54 13.73 -19.41
C SER A 23 2.88 12.43 -18.67
N ILE A 24 2.99 11.31 -19.41
CA ILE A 24 3.45 10.03 -18.86
C ILE A 24 4.86 10.15 -18.27
N TYR A 25 5.77 10.80 -19.00
CA TYR A 25 7.13 11.02 -18.55
C TYR A 25 7.18 11.80 -17.23
N LEU A 26 6.49 12.95 -17.18
CA LEU A 26 6.46 13.82 -16.00
C LEU A 26 5.88 13.11 -14.77
N VAL A 27 4.83 12.31 -14.96
CA VAL A 27 4.15 11.64 -13.84
C VAL A 27 4.96 10.46 -13.32
N LYS A 28 5.65 9.73 -14.20
CA LYS A 28 6.36 8.50 -13.85
C LYS A 28 7.79 8.73 -13.40
N PHE A 29 8.51 9.65 -14.04
CA PHE A 29 9.96 9.83 -13.86
C PHE A 29 10.33 11.15 -13.19
N ASP A 30 9.43 12.14 -13.18
CA ASP A 30 9.64 13.44 -12.54
C ASP A 30 8.61 13.68 -11.41
N SER A 31 8.23 12.61 -10.71
CA SER A 31 7.20 12.66 -9.66
C SER A 31 7.61 13.52 -8.45
N THR A 32 8.85 13.98 -8.38
CA THR A 32 9.34 14.91 -7.36
C THR A 32 9.11 16.38 -7.72
N SER A 33 8.86 16.71 -9.00
CA SER A 33 8.55 18.08 -9.40
C SER A 33 7.11 18.46 -9.03
N PRO A 34 6.82 19.73 -8.72
CA PRO A 34 5.47 20.19 -8.43
C PRO A 34 4.46 19.87 -9.55
N LEU A 35 4.92 19.95 -10.81
CA LEU A 35 4.09 19.62 -11.97
C LEU A 35 3.78 18.12 -12.03
N GLY A 36 4.80 17.27 -11.87
CA GLY A 36 4.63 15.81 -11.83
C GLY A 36 3.69 15.38 -10.71
N GLN A 37 3.83 15.96 -9.51
CA GLN A 37 2.93 15.69 -8.37
C GLN A 37 1.48 16.12 -8.64
N ASN A 38 1.27 17.30 -9.24
CA ASN A 38 -0.08 17.78 -9.55
C ASN A 38 -0.76 16.93 -10.64
N LEU A 39 -0.01 16.55 -11.68
CA LEU A 39 -0.49 15.65 -12.71
C LEU A 39 -0.80 14.26 -12.13
N ARG A 40 0.08 13.72 -11.29
CA ARG A 40 -0.13 12.46 -10.59
C ARG A 40 -1.43 12.48 -9.78
N LYS A 41 -1.62 13.49 -8.92
CA LYS A 41 -2.84 13.67 -8.10
C LYS A 41 -4.12 13.68 -8.94
N SER A 42 -4.04 14.17 -10.17
CA SER A 42 -5.18 14.19 -11.10
C SER A 42 -5.40 12.83 -11.76
N ILE A 43 -4.32 12.14 -12.14
CA ILE A 43 -4.36 10.83 -12.82
C ILE A 43 -4.82 9.72 -11.88
N ILE A 44 -4.33 9.68 -10.64
CA ILE A 44 -4.61 8.59 -9.70
C ILE A 44 -6.09 8.46 -9.31
N LYS A 45 -6.90 9.51 -9.54
CA LYS A 45 -8.36 9.47 -9.39
C LYS A 45 -9.02 8.47 -10.33
N TYR A 46 -8.32 8.06 -11.38
CA TYR A 46 -8.80 7.15 -12.42
C TYR A 46 -7.96 5.86 -12.39
N PRO A 47 -8.40 4.81 -11.68
CA PRO A 47 -7.62 3.57 -11.52
C PRO A 47 -7.17 2.92 -12.83
N PHE A 48 -7.95 3.07 -13.91
CA PHE A 48 -7.55 2.56 -15.22
C PHE A 48 -6.28 3.25 -15.77
N LEU A 49 -6.09 4.55 -15.53
CA LEU A 49 -4.89 5.28 -15.93
C LEU A 49 -3.69 4.89 -15.07
N VAL A 50 -3.89 4.66 -13.77
CA VAL A 50 -2.86 4.15 -12.85
C VAL A 50 -2.30 2.84 -13.36
N SER A 51 -3.18 1.92 -13.78
CA SER A 51 -2.79 0.65 -14.39
C SER A 51 -2.11 0.83 -15.75
N PHE A 52 -2.67 1.65 -16.64
CA PHE A 52 -2.14 1.88 -17.99
C PHE A 52 -0.74 2.50 -18.00
N ILE A 53 -0.50 3.50 -17.14
CA ILE A 53 0.80 4.20 -17.02
C ILE A 53 1.78 3.41 -16.14
N ASN A 54 1.26 2.44 -15.39
CA ASN A 54 1.97 1.67 -14.39
C ASN A 54 2.59 2.56 -13.30
N LEU A 55 1.76 3.41 -12.68
CA LEU A 55 2.15 4.16 -11.48
C LEU A 55 2.14 3.21 -10.30
N ASN A 56 3.23 3.18 -9.52
CA ASN A 56 3.45 2.12 -8.52
C ASN A 56 4.03 2.62 -7.18
N GLN A 57 3.80 3.87 -6.79
CA GLN A 57 4.19 4.33 -5.44
C GLN A 57 3.04 4.09 -4.45
N PRO A 58 3.34 3.99 -3.15
CA PRO A 58 2.32 4.00 -2.09
C PRO A 58 1.31 5.13 -2.32
N GLY A 59 0.03 4.86 -2.08
CA GLY A 59 -1.04 5.84 -2.27
C GLY A 59 -1.61 5.94 -3.69
N ASP A 60 -0.99 5.36 -4.72
CA ASP A 60 -1.51 5.43 -6.10
C ASP A 60 -2.84 4.69 -6.29
N ASN A 61 -3.04 3.59 -5.55
CA ASN A 61 -4.24 2.76 -5.65
C ASN A 61 -5.36 3.17 -4.68
N ARG A 62 -5.17 4.23 -3.88
CA ARG A 62 -6.14 4.63 -2.84
C ARG A 62 -7.57 4.82 -3.38
N TYR A 63 -7.70 5.40 -4.58
CA TYR A 63 -9.00 5.59 -5.22
C TYR A 63 -9.62 4.28 -5.68
N ALA A 64 -8.82 3.27 -6.05
CA ALA A 64 -9.32 1.93 -6.34
C ALA A 64 -9.94 1.30 -5.09
N TYR A 65 -9.32 1.48 -3.92
CA TYR A 65 -9.80 0.96 -2.63
C TYR A 65 -11.07 1.64 -2.12
N VAL A 66 -11.20 2.96 -2.29
CA VAL A 66 -12.38 3.70 -1.81
C VAL A 66 -13.52 3.83 -2.84
N SER A 67 -13.27 3.59 -4.12
CA SER A 67 -14.27 3.80 -5.18
C SER A 67 -15.50 2.93 -4.98
N ALA A 68 -16.70 3.51 -5.14
CA ALA A 68 -17.96 2.78 -5.05
C ALA A 68 -18.10 1.66 -6.10
N HIS A 69 -17.39 1.73 -7.23
CA HIS A 69 -17.46 0.76 -8.31
C HIS A 69 -16.87 -0.61 -7.96
N ASN A 70 -15.98 -0.67 -6.97
CA ASN A 70 -15.35 -1.91 -6.50
C ASN A 70 -15.94 -2.28 -5.14
N PRO A 71 -16.99 -3.12 -5.03
CA PRO A 71 -17.62 -3.45 -3.75
C PRO A 71 -16.72 -4.35 -2.87
N THR A 72 -15.76 -5.03 -3.50
CA THR A 72 -14.88 -6.01 -2.86
C THR A 72 -13.42 -5.62 -3.06
N ILE A 73 -12.59 -5.84 -2.04
CA ILE A 73 -11.12 -5.80 -2.14
C ILE A 73 -10.61 -7.22 -1.90
N SER A 74 -9.76 -7.71 -2.81
CA SER A 74 -9.09 -9.00 -2.64
C SER A 74 -7.81 -8.79 -1.85
N VAL A 75 -7.65 -9.51 -0.75
CA VAL A 75 -6.44 -9.47 0.09
C VAL A 75 -5.74 -10.81 -0.02
N LYS A 76 -4.46 -10.78 -0.37
CA LYS A 76 -3.62 -11.98 -0.45
C LYS A 76 -2.54 -11.88 0.61
N VAL A 77 -2.53 -12.83 1.53
CA VAL A 77 -1.53 -12.90 2.58
C VAL A 77 -0.56 -14.03 2.25
N PHE A 78 0.65 -13.65 1.89
CA PHE A 78 1.74 -14.53 1.52
C PHE A 78 2.64 -14.79 2.74
N TYR A 79 2.98 -16.04 3.01
CA TYR A 79 3.78 -16.40 4.19
C TYR A 79 4.68 -17.63 3.97
N THR A 80 5.79 -17.74 4.70
CA THR A 80 6.59 -18.98 4.74
C THR A 80 6.19 -19.86 5.93
N PRO A 81 6.51 -21.17 5.91
CA PRO A 81 6.18 -22.07 7.04
C PRO A 81 6.72 -21.65 8.41
N ASN A 82 7.83 -20.89 8.48
CA ASN A 82 8.39 -20.43 9.75
C ASN A 82 7.96 -19.01 10.12
N VAL A 83 7.36 -18.26 9.18
CA VAL A 83 6.91 -16.88 9.37
C VAL A 83 5.40 -16.83 9.19
N ILE A 84 4.69 -17.48 10.10
CA ILE A 84 3.24 -17.61 10.04
C ILE A 84 2.58 -16.34 10.61
N PRO A 85 1.57 -15.78 9.92
CA PRO A 85 0.78 -14.67 10.44
C PRO A 85 -0.07 -15.07 11.65
N ASP A 86 -0.60 -14.11 12.39
CA ASP A 86 -1.50 -14.42 13.50
C ASP A 86 -2.75 -15.21 13.05
N THR A 87 -3.27 -16.10 13.91
CA THR A 87 -4.44 -16.92 13.57
C THR A 87 -5.71 -16.10 13.35
N ASP A 88 -5.81 -14.93 13.98
CA ASP A 88 -6.95 -14.01 13.83
C ASP A 88 -6.76 -13.03 12.66
N ILE A 89 -5.74 -13.27 11.80
CA ILE A 89 -5.35 -12.34 10.73
C ILE A 89 -6.47 -12.02 9.73
N SER A 90 -7.41 -12.94 9.54
CA SER A 90 -8.52 -12.69 8.63
C SER A 90 -9.54 -11.72 9.23
N THR A 91 -9.81 -11.87 10.53
CA THR A 91 -10.84 -11.11 11.26
C THR A 91 -10.46 -9.64 11.39
N TRP A 92 -9.29 -9.36 11.92
CA TRP A 92 -8.82 -7.98 12.16
C TRP A 92 -8.56 -7.18 10.85
N ILE A 93 -8.06 -7.76 9.74
CA ILE A 93 -7.90 -7.10 8.44
C ILE A 93 -9.28 -6.77 7.89
N THR A 94 -10.21 -7.73 7.95
CA THR A 94 -11.59 -7.51 7.53
C THR A 94 -12.21 -6.35 8.30
N ASN A 95 -12.04 -6.31 9.63
CA ASN A 95 -12.55 -5.23 10.48
C ASN A 95 -11.89 -3.89 10.14
N MET A 96 -10.56 -3.84 10.08
CA MET A 96 -9.77 -2.66 9.73
C MET A 96 -10.20 -2.06 8.39
N MET A 97 -10.32 -2.88 7.35
CA MET A 97 -10.70 -2.41 6.01
C MET A 97 -12.19 -2.07 5.93
N THR A 98 -13.06 -2.76 6.68
CA THR A 98 -14.47 -2.38 6.80
C THR A 98 -14.62 -1.02 7.47
N GLU A 99 -13.89 -0.76 8.55
CA GLU A 99 -13.90 0.52 9.26
C GLU A 99 -13.35 1.66 8.37
N THR A 100 -12.20 1.42 7.73
CA THR A 100 -11.50 2.45 6.96
C THR A 100 -12.13 2.72 5.59
N VAL A 101 -12.54 1.69 4.82
CA VAL A 101 -13.04 1.85 3.44
C VAL A 101 -14.46 1.32 3.21
N GLY A 102 -15.04 0.58 4.16
CA GLY A 102 -16.44 0.13 4.09
C GLY A 102 -16.71 -0.90 2.98
N LYS A 103 -15.72 -1.75 2.69
CA LYS A 103 -15.77 -2.74 1.59
C LYS A 103 -15.85 -4.16 2.11
N LYS A 104 -16.41 -5.06 1.29
CA LYS A 104 -16.28 -6.50 1.52
C LYS A 104 -14.85 -6.92 1.26
N ILE A 105 -14.29 -7.75 2.12
CA ILE A 105 -12.93 -8.27 1.98
C ILE A 105 -13.02 -9.74 1.58
N ASP A 106 -12.26 -10.11 0.54
CA ASP A 106 -12.06 -11.47 0.11
C ASP A 106 -10.59 -11.83 0.36
N LEU A 107 -10.33 -12.54 1.46
CA LEU A 107 -8.98 -12.78 1.94
C LEU A 107 -8.55 -14.22 1.68
N GLU A 108 -7.40 -14.37 1.07
CA GLU A 108 -6.76 -15.65 0.75
C GLU A 108 -5.39 -15.73 1.43
N MET A 109 -5.12 -16.84 2.11
CA MET A 109 -3.82 -17.16 2.70
C MET A 109 -3.05 -18.06 1.73
N LEU A 110 -1.85 -17.64 1.33
CA LEU A 110 -1.05 -18.31 0.31
C LEU A 110 0.35 -18.60 0.84
N PRO A 111 0.87 -19.83 0.70
CA PRO A 111 2.28 -20.07 1.00
C PRO A 111 3.16 -19.37 -0.04
N LEU A 112 4.25 -18.76 0.41
CA LEU A 112 5.33 -18.31 -0.46
C LEU A 112 6.09 -19.50 -1.00
N THR A 113 6.38 -19.46 -2.30
CA THR A 113 7.10 -20.54 -2.99
C THR A 113 8.61 -20.37 -2.93
N GLU A 114 9.07 -19.15 -2.68
CA GLU A 114 10.48 -18.81 -2.53
C GLU A 114 11.08 -19.42 -1.25
N ALA A 115 12.39 -19.71 -1.31
CA ALA A 115 13.14 -20.11 -0.14
C ALA A 115 13.16 -18.97 0.88
N GLU A 116 12.96 -19.32 2.15
CA GLU A 116 13.06 -18.38 3.25
C GLU A 116 14.50 -17.87 3.39
N ALA A 117 14.67 -16.56 3.45
CA ALA A 117 15.94 -15.89 3.70
C ALA A 117 15.94 -15.33 5.12
N LEU A 118 17.12 -15.18 5.71
CA LEU A 118 17.25 -14.54 7.04
C LEU A 118 16.87 -13.06 7.01
N SER A 119 17.10 -12.39 5.87
CA SER A 119 16.75 -10.99 5.65
C SER A 119 16.56 -10.73 4.16
N TYR A 120 15.72 -9.77 3.81
CA TYR A 120 15.36 -9.43 2.43
C TYR A 120 15.78 -8.01 2.10
N SER A 121 16.44 -7.82 0.96
CA SER A 121 16.78 -6.51 0.39
C SER A 121 15.62 -5.91 -0.41
N ASP A 122 15.68 -4.63 -0.77
CA ASP A 122 14.74 -4.00 -1.70
C ASP A 122 14.62 -4.77 -3.02
N GLN A 123 15.73 -5.33 -3.50
CA GLN A 123 15.74 -6.14 -4.71
C GLN A 123 14.94 -7.45 -4.51
N ASP A 124 15.11 -8.09 -3.37
CA ASP A 124 14.40 -9.33 -3.04
C ASP A 124 12.90 -9.08 -2.87
N LEU A 125 12.51 -8.02 -2.16
CA LEU A 125 11.11 -7.61 -1.99
C LEU A 125 10.43 -7.36 -3.36
N ASN A 126 11.14 -6.70 -4.27
CA ASN A 126 10.68 -6.48 -5.63
C ASN A 126 10.52 -7.78 -6.43
N LEU A 127 11.41 -8.75 -6.26
CA LEU A 127 11.35 -10.05 -6.93
C LEU A 127 10.19 -10.89 -6.40
N ILE A 128 10.06 -11.00 -5.07
CA ILE A 128 8.96 -11.71 -4.40
C ILE A 128 7.61 -11.19 -4.90
N ARG A 129 7.43 -9.86 -4.91
CA ARG A 129 6.21 -9.26 -5.44
C ARG A 129 5.96 -9.69 -6.89
N LYS A 130 6.94 -9.52 -7.78
CA LYS A 130 6.77 -9.84 -9.21
C LYS A 130 6.44 -11.31 -9.46
N ASN A 131 7.01 -12.23 -8.68
CA ASN A 131 6.78 -13.67 -8.84
C ASN A 131 5.41 -14.10 -8.34
N ASN A 132 4.87 -13.41 -7.34
CA ASN A 132 3.62 -13.77 -6.67
C ASN A 132 2.43 -12.88 -7.07
N GLU A 133 2.67 -11.83 -7.86
CA GLU A 133 1.62 -11.03 -8.47
C GLU A 133 0.80 -11.86 -9.46
N SER A 134 -0.37 -12.30 -9.01
CA SER A 134 -1.37 -12.94 -9.87
C SER A 134 -1.97 -11.97 -10.90
N GLU A 135 -2.45 -12.54 -12.02
CA GLU A 135 -3.01 -11.84 -13.18
C GLU A 135 -4.10 -10.79 -12.84
N LYS A 136 -4.34 -9.87 -13.78
CA LYS A 136 -5.29 -8.74 -13.66
C LYS A 136 -6.64 -9.17 -13.05
N PHE A 137 -6.89 -8.81 -11.80
CA PHE A 137 -8.21 -8.94 -11.19
C PHE A 137 -9.11 -7.78 -11.62
N ASN A 138 -10.41 -8.05 -11.66
CA ASN A 138 -11.43 -7.01 -11.82
C ASN A 138 -11.60 -6.15 -10.56
N ASN A 139 -11.10 -6.63 -9.40
CA ASN A 139 -11.17 -5.93 -8.12
C ASN A 139 -9.78 -5.38 -7.72
N PRO A 140 -9.71 -4.32 -6.90
CA PRO A 140 -8.49 -3.90 -6.24
C PRO A 140 -7.90 -5.05 -5.40
N VAL A 141 -6.58 -5.20 -5.47
CA VAL A 141 -5.84 -6.21 -4.71
C VAL A 141 -4.95 -5.52 -3.69
N LEU A 142 -4.81 -6.14 -2.52
CA LEU A 142 -3.79 -5.84 -1.53
C LEU A 142 -2.99 -7.13 -1.28
N ASN A 143 -1.68 -7.08 -1.49
CA ASN A 143 -0.78 -8.18 -1.16
C ASN A 143 -0.07 -7.85 0.17
N ILE A 144 -0.04 -8.81 1.09
CA ILE A 144 0.64 -8.70 2.38
C ILE A 144 1.63 -9.85 2.47
N TYR A 145 2.92 -9.54 2.54
CA TYR A 145 3.99 -10.53 2.59
C TYR A 145 4.57 -10.59 4.00
N TYR A 146 4.48 -11.77 4.62
CA TYR A 146 5.12 -12.07 5.88
C TYR A 146 6.50 -12.65 5.61
N LEU A 147 7.51 -11.93 6.08
CA LEU A 147 8.93 -12.21 5.90
C LEU A 147 9.66 -12.14 7.24
N THR A 148 10.93 -12.55 7.25
CA THR A 148 11.78 -12.56 8.45
C THR A 148 12.18 -11.13 8.87
N SER A 149 13.10 -10.49 8.14
CA SER A 149 13.59 -9.13 8.39
C SER A 149 13.93 -8.35 7.12
N TYR A 150 14.11 -7.04 7.26
CA TYR A 150 14.52 -6.13 6.19
C TYR A 150 16.01 -5.80 6.27
N ALA A 151 16.77 -5.99 5.19
CA ALA A 151 18.23 -5.90 5.23
C ALA A 151 18.74 -4.47 5.40
N GLU A 152 18.11 -3.51 4.72
CA GLU A 152 18.52 -2.11 4.69
C GLU A 152 18.17 -1.40 6.00
N LYS A 153 17.08 -1.82 6.65
CA LYS A 153 16.68 -1.32 7.97
C LYS A 153 16.05 -2.43 8.81
N PRO A 154 16.87 -3.25 9.50
CA PRO A 154 16.39 -4.34 10.34
C PRO A 154 15.45 -3.90 11.46
N SER A 155 15.48 -2.61 11.81
CA SER A 155 14.60 -2.03 12.83
C SER A 155 13.13 -1.87 12.39
N TYR A 156 12.80 -2.15 11.12
CA TYR A 156 11.43 -2.02 10.59
C TYR A 156 10.56 -3.24 10.88
N LEU A 157 9.32 -2.96 11.27
CA LEU A 157 8.27 -3.97 11.49
C LEU A 157 7.43 -4.20 10.24
N GLY A 158 7.28 -3.17 9.43
CA GLY A 158 6.57 -3.21 8.16
C GLY A 158 7.11 -2.20 7.17
N LEU A 159 6.71 -2.34 5.92
CA LEU A 159 7.12 -1.45 4.84
C LEU A 159 6.13 -1.48 3.67
N THR A 160 5.92 -0.32 3.06
CA THR A 160 5.15 -0.15 1.82
C THR A 160 6.02 0.48 0.73
N LEU A 161 6.47 -0.34 -0.22
CA LEU A 161 7.27 0.13 -1.38
C LEU A 161 6.44 0.33 -2.65
N HIS A 162 5.26 -0.28 -2.69
CA HIS A 162 4.42 -0.34 -3.89
C HIS A 162 2.99 0.07 -3.56
N ARG A 163 2.20 0.35 -4.60
CA ARG A 163 0.84 0.88 -4.44
C ARG A 163 -0.15 -0.06 -3.77
N ASP A 164 0.15 -1.35 -3.75
CA ASP A 164 -0.76 -2.45 -3.40
C ASP A 164 -0.09 -3.56 -2.59
N THR A 165 1.06 -3.25 -1.97
CA THR A 165 1.86 -4.25 -1.27
C THR A 165 2.30 -3.75 0.10
N ILE A 166 2.08 -4.57 1.11
CA ILE A 166 2.61 -4.43 2.47
C ILE A 166 3.60 -5.57 2.71
N PHE A 167 4.77 -5.25 3.25
CA PHE A 167 5.72 -6.24 3.78
C PHE A 167 5.68 -6.17 5.31
N ILE A 168 5.65 -7.32 5.97
CA ILE A 168 5.64 -7.47 7.42
C ILE A 168 6.85 -8.32 7.83
N PHE A 169 7.63 -7.83 8.78
CA PHE A 169 8.88 -8.46 9.25
C PHE A 169 8.67 -9.09 10.62
N LYS A 170 8.29 -10.37 10.63
CA LYS A 170 7.84 -11.09 11.83
C LYS A 170 8.98 -11.36 12.80
N GLN A 171 10.19 -11.65 12.31
CA GLN A 171 11.33 -11.93 13.17
C GLN A 171 11.66 -10.69 14.02
N THR A 172 11.61 -9.51 13.40
CA THR A 172 11.80 -8.23 14.10
C THR A 172 10.79 -8.03 15.23
N MET A 173 9.52 -8.43 15.05
CA MET A 173 8.50 -8.35 16.11
C MET A 173 8.78 -9.34 17.26
N LEU A 174 9.29 -10.53 16.94
CA LEU A 174 9.68 -11.54 17.93
C LEU A 174 10.90 -11.10 18.74
N ASP A 175 11.86 -10.42 18.08
CA ASP A 175 13.05 -9.87 18.74
C ASP A 175 12.70 -8.75 19.75
N ILE A 176 11.58 -8.04 19.54
CA ILE A 176 11.06 -7.05 20.50
C ILE A 176 10.41 -7.72 21.72
N SER A 177 9.64 -8.78 21.51
CA SER A 177 8.95 -9.46 22.60
C SER A 177 8.63 -10.91 22.29
N GLU A 178 8.95 -11.78 23.24
CA GLU A 178 8.51 -13.18 23.27
C GLU A 178 7.04 -13.33 23.75
N LYS A 179 6.44 -12.25 24.27
CA LYS A 179 5.04 -12.29 24.73
C LYS A 179 4.11 -12.25 23.53
N LEU A 180 3.43 -13.37 23.29
CA LEU A 180 2.49 -13.54 22.19
C LEU A 180 1.51 -12.38 22.03
N GLU A 181 0.89 -11.90 23.12
CA GLU A 181 -0.06 -10.77 23.06
C GLU A 181 0.56 -9.47 22.55
N ILE A 182 1.84 -9.21 22.88
CA ILE A 182 2.55 -8.04 22.38
C ILE A 182 2.86 -8.22 20.90
N THR A 183 3.37 -9.38 20.49
CA THR A 183 3.68 -9.67 19.08
C THR A 183 2.43 -9.59 18.19
N LYS A 184 1.30 -10.15 18.65
CA LYS A 184 0.01 -10.04 17.96
C LYS A 184 -0.40 -8.58 17.78
N ARG A 185 -0.31 -7.80 18.86
CA ARG A 185 -0.70 -6.39 18.83
C ARG A 185 0.21 -5.55 17.94
N LEU A 186 1.52 -5.83 17.93
CA LEU A 186 2.47 -5.21 17.01
C LEU A 186 2.10 -5.51 15.55
N GLU A 187 1.86 -6.78 15.22
CA GLU A 187 1.46 -7.18 13.86
C GLU A 187 0.18 -6.45 13.41
N GLN A 188 -0.85 -6.40 14.26
CA GLN A 188 -2.09 -5.68 13.95
C GLN A 188 -1.84 -4.21 13.63
N SER A 189 -1.09 -3.57 14.52
CA SER A 189 -0.80 -2.14 14.46
C SER A 189 0.04 -1.82 13.23
N THR A 190 1.04 -2.65 12.92
CA THR A 190 1.92 -2.47 11.76
C THR A 190 1.15 -2.66 10.46
N VAL A 191 0.35 -3.72 10.30
CA VAL A 191 -0.49 -3.91 9.10
C VAL A 191 -1.42 -2.73 8.91
N SER A 192 -2.02 -2.23 10.00
CA SER A 192 -2.92 -1.08 9.97
C SER A 192 -2.21 0.23 9.61
N HIS A 193 -0.99 0.44 10.10
CA HIS A 193 -0.15 1.58 9.79
C HIS A 193 0.21 1.62 8.30
N GLU A 194 0.72 0.49 7.79
CA GLU A 194 1.09 0.34 6.38
C GLU A 194 -0.12 0.45 5.45
N TRP A 195 -1.27 -0.08 5.84
CA TRP A 195 -2.52 0.14 5.13
C TRP A 195 -2.89 1.63 5.04
N GLY A 196 -2.67 2.38 6.11
CA GLY A 196 -2.82 3.83 6.11
C GLY A 196 -1.92 4.54 5.09
N HIS A 197 -0.66 4.14 4.95
CA HIS A 197 0.24 4.65 3.91
C HIS A 197 -0.26 4.37 2.50
N LEU A 198 -0.81 3.19 2.24
CA LEU A 198 -1.43 2.88 0.94
C LEU A 198 -2.68 3.72 0.65
N LEU A 199 -3.30 4.31 1.67
CA LEU A 199 -4.40 5.26 1.55
C LEU A 199 -3.94 6.73 1.49
N ASP A 200 -2.63 6.99 1.42
CA ASP A 200 -2.02 8.34 1.43
C ASP A 200 -2.32 9.10 2.74
N LEU A 201 -2.40 8.37 3.86
CA LEU A 201 -2.54 8.97 5.19
C LEU A 201 -1.16 9.36 5.71
N PRO A 202 -0.99 10.63 6.13
CA PRO A 202 0.26 11.06 6.72
C PRO A 202 0.42 10.50 8.13
N HIS A 203 1.66 10.42 8.59
CA HIS A 203 1.93 10.25 10.00
C HIS A 203 1.36 11.38 10.83
N ILE A 204 1.13 11.07 12.10
CA ILE A 204 0.68 12.04 13.09
C ILE A 204 1.41 11.86 14.41
N GLU A 205 1.45 12.91 15.23
CA GLU A 205 2.13 12.93 16.52
C GLU A 205 1.20 12.57 17.69
N GLU A 206 0.28 11.61 17.49
CA GLU A 206 -0.64 11.14 18.52
C GLU A 206 -0.28 9.72 18.95
N LEU A 207 0.11 9.53 20.22
CA LEU A 207 0.57 8.24 20.76
C LEU A 207 -0.50 7.13 20.74
N GLY A 208 -1.78 7.50 20.74
CA GLY A 208 -2.91 6.56 20.73
C GLY A 208 -3.41 6.19 19.32
N CYS A 209 -2.75 6.66 18.26
CA CYS A 209 -3.20 6.47 16.90
C CYS A 209 -2.30 5.54 16.11
N VAL A 210 -2.89 4.70 15.27
CA VAL A 210 -2.12 3.74 14.46
C VAL A 210 -1.17 4.40 13.46
N MET A 211 -1.44 5.63 13.03
CA MET A 211 -0.55 6.41 12.15
C MET A 211 0.56 7.16 12.90
N SER A 212 0.86 6.77 14.15
CA SER A 212 1.89 7.42 14.94
C SER A 212 3.30 7.10 14.43
N ASN A 213 4.17 8.12 14.34
CA ASN A 213 5.60 7.94 13.99
C ASN A 213 6.33 6.93 14.89
N TYR A 214 5.86 6.79 16.13
CA TYR A 214 6.46 5.87 17.08
C TYR A 214 6.33 4.41 16.64
N LEU A 215 5.45 4.04 15.71
CA LEU A 215 5.28 2.64 15.31
C LEU A 215 6.24 2.15 14.22
N GLU A 216 6.97 3.06 13.56
CA GLU A 216 7.82 2.70 12.42
C GLU A 216 9.15 2.06 12.83
N THR A 217 9.74 2.50 13.95
CA THR A 217 11.04 2.01 14.42
C THR A 217 11.02 1.71 15.92
N TYR A 218 11.59 0.56 16.30
CA TYR A 218 11.63 0.15 17.71
C TYR A 218 12.92 0.53 18.45
N GLU A 219 13.76 1.41 17.89
CA GLU A 219 15.12 1.68 18.38
C GLU A 219 15.22 2.19 19.85
N ASN A 220 14.10 2.43 20.56
CA ASN A 220 14.07 2.88 21.96
C ASN A 220 12.93 2.25 22.81
N TRP A 221 12.79 0.91 22.89
CA TRP A 221 11.55 0.30 23.40
C TRP A 221 11.66 -0.60 24.64
N PRO A 222 10.90 -0.29 25.73
CA PRO A 222 10.11 -1.32 26.41
C PRO A 222 8.68 -0.82 26.69
N MET A 223 7.77 -0.83 25.72
CA MET A 223 6.37 -0.50 25.99
C MET A 223 5.60 -1.65 26.61
N LYS A 224 4.66 -1.27 27.45
CA LYS A 224 3.52 -2.09 27.85
C LYS A 224 2.61 -2.28 26.64
N GLU A 225 1.98 -3.45 26.55
CA GLU A 225 1.00 -3.79 25.52
C GLU A 225 -0.03 -2.66 25.26
N SER A 226 -0.48 -1.98 26.32
CA SER A 226 -1.45 -0.89 26.26
C SER A 226 -1.03 0.33 25.43
N MET A 227 0.25 0.47 25.09
CA MET A 227 0.77 1.62 24.34
C MET A 227 0.87 1.35 22.84
N ILE A 228 0.61 0.12 22.37
CA ILE A 228 0.54 -0.20 20.94
C ILE A 228 -0.89 0.15 20.45
N PRO A 229 -1.09 1.18 19.63
CA PRO A 229 -2.41 1.60 19.22
C PRO A 229 -2.97 0.66 18.15
N LEU A 230 -4.27 0.38 18.22
CA LEU A 230 -4.97 -0.50 17.27
C LEU A 230 -6.00 0.23 16.41
N THR A 231 -6.20 1.52 16.69
CA THR A 231 -7.31 2.29 16.13
C THR A 231 -6.78 3.52 15.41
N HIS A 232 -7.47 3.88 14.33
CA HIS A 232 -7.30 5.17 13.70
C HIS A 232 -7.96 6.24 14.60
N CYS A 233 -7.29 7.35 14.75
CA CYS A 233 -7.78 8.52 15.46
C CYS A 233 -8.66 9.38 14.54
N TRP A 234 -9.34 10.35 15.14
CA TRP A 234 -10.34 11.16 14.43
C TRP A 234 -9.78 11.91 13.21
N SER A 235 -8.57 12.45 13.30
CA SER A 235 -7.94 13.18 12.19
C SER A 235 -7.71 12.28 10.97
N THR A 236 -7.28 11.05 11.18
CA THR A 236 -7.09 10.05 10.14
C THR A 236 -8.43 9.61 9.52
N LEU A 237 -9.44 9.33 10.36
CA LEU A 237 -10.78 8.97 9.89
C LEU A 237 -11.42 10.11 9.06
N TYR A 238 -11.23 11.36 9.49
CA TYR A 238 -11.69 12.53 8.75
C TYR A 238 -10.99 12.69 7.39
N ALA A 239 -9.69 12.40 7.31
CA ALA A 239 -8.96 12.39 6.04
C ALA A 239 -9.49 11.29 5.10
N LEU A 240 -9.80 10.10 5.63
CA LEU A 240 -10.41 9.01 4.86
C LEU A 240 -11.80 9.38 4.32
N ASP A 241 -12.62 10.07 5.11
CA ASP A 241 -13.94 10.51 4.65
C ASP A 241 -13.84 11.52 3.50
N LYS A 242 -12.86 12.43 3.55
CA LYS A 242 -12.56 13.33 2.41
C LYS A 242 -12.12 12.54 1.18
N LEU A 243 -11.27 11.53 1.35
CA LEU A 243 -10.83 10.68 0.25
C LEU A 243 -12.02 9.96 -0.39
N LYS A 244 -12.89 9.33 0.42
CA LYS A 244 -14.12 8.67 -0.05
C LYS A 244 -15.04 9.63 -0.79
N ALA A 245 -15.23 10.85 -0.28
CA ALA A 245 -16.05 11.87 -0.93
C ALA A 245 -15.50 12.28 -2.30
N SER A 246 -14.17 12.31 -2.46
CA SER A 246 -13.51 12.66 -3.73
C SER A 246 -13.49 11.53 -4.77
N ALA A 247 -13.88 10.32 -4.38
CA ALA A 247 -13.91 9.12 -5.21
C ALA A 247 -15.31 8.73 -5.72
N ARG A 248 -16.33 9.54 -5.37
CA ARG A 248 -17.70 9.44 -5.90
C ARG A 248 -17.83 10.26 -7.17
#